data_AF-A0A348NQ97-F1
#
_entry.id   AF-A0A348NQ97-F1
#
_cell.length_a   1.000
_cell.length_b   1.000
_cell.length_c   1.000
_cell.angle_alpha   90.00
_cell.angle_beta   90.00
_cell.angle_gamma   90.00
#
_symmetry.space_group_name_H-M   'P 1'
#
loop_
_entity.id
_entity.type
_entity.pdbx_description
1 polymer ?
#
loop_
_entity_poly.entity_id
_entity_poly.type
_entity_poly.pdbx_seq_one_letter_code
_entity_poly.pdbx_strand_id
1 'polypeptide(L)'
;MTIGMRIFLIGALLSVSFGTLQAQDGLQPKYSISPYIAKLPEQSDFFGTWLRSDGTYKVEIEAGKEAGTVVARYFNPDPINVETSIFDEVEEQPRLEFVLRDEGYPGSAYRLIYFAERRVLLGTYARPDAEPSQVFFVREEEQ
;
A
#
# COMPACT_ATOMS: atom_id res chain seq x y z
N MET A 1 -43.63 63.84 11.04
CA MET A 1 -42.45 63.74 11.92
C MET A 1 -41.67 62.50 11.49
N THR A 2 -40.37 62.64 11.21
CA THR A 2 -39.38 61.64 10.73
C THR A 2 -39.69 60.93 9.39
N ILE A 3 -39.18 61.39 8.23
CA ILE A 3 -37.81 61.23 7.68
C ILE A 3 -37.51 59.75 7.42
N GLY A 4 -37.71 59.27 6.19
CA GLY A 4 -36.64 59.07 5.18
C GLY A 4 -36.55 57.56 4.90
N MET A 5 -36.14 57.01 3.76
CA MET A 5 -35.39 57.51 2.62
C MET A 5 -35.32 56.31 1.63
N ARG A 6 -35.83 56.50 0.41
CA ARG A 6 -35.31 56.04 -0.89
C ARG A 6 -35.24 54.52 -1.21
N ILE A 7 -36.01 54.05 -2.20
CA ILE A 7 -35.62 53.79 -3.63
C ILE A 7 -34.48 52.74 -3.70
N PHE A 8 -34.67 51.52 -4.23
CA PHE A 8 -34.75 51.22 -5.66
C PHE A 8 -35.43 49.87 -5.96
N LEU A 9 -36.28 49.87 -6.98
CA LEU A 9 -36.71 48.71 -7.78
C LEU A 9 -35.52 48.16 -8.58
N ILE A 10 -35.11 46.92 -8.34
CA ILE A 10 -34.40 46.02 -9.26
C ILE A 10 -34.74 44.61 -8.74
N GLY A 11 -35.24 43.62 -9.48
CA GLY A 11 -35.34 43.42 -10.91
C GLY A 11 -35.22 41.91 -11.11
N ALA A 12 -36.17 41.34 -11.85
CA ALA A 12 -36.03 40.13 -12.66
C ALA A 12 -35.62 38.78 -12.01
N LEU A 13 -36.49 37.80 -12.29
CA LEU A 13 -36.12 36.42 -12.63
C LEU A 13 -35.33 35.61 -11.59
N LEU A 14 -36.07 34.84 -10.78
CA LEU A 14 -35.58 33.57 -10.24
C LEU A 14 -36.48 32.44 -10.74
N SER A 15 -36.34 32.15 -12.04
CA SER A 15 -36.96 31.00 -12.69
C SER A 15 -36.03 30.43 -13.75
N VAL A 16 -34.82 30.02 -13.37
CA VAL A 16 -33.87 29.19 -14.15
C VAL A 16 -32.92 28.62 -13.09
N SER A 17 -32.70 27.33 -12.85
CA SER A 17 -33.04 26.09 -13.52
C SER A 17 -32.73 24.96 -12.52
N PHE A 18 -33.75 24.31 -11.95
CA PHE A 18 -33.59 22.96 -11.40
C PHE A 18 -33.45 22.01 -12.58
N GLY A 19 -32.24 21.86 -13.10
CA GLY A 19 -32.06 21.19 -14.39
C GLY A 19 -30.63 20.79 -14.71
N THR A 20 -29.82 20.40 -13.74
CA THR A 20 -28.55 19.70 -14.00
C THR A 20 -28.25 18.69 -12.89
N LEU A 21 -29.17 17.77 -12.63
CA LEU A 21 -28.92 16.62 -11.74
C LEU A 21 -29.44 15.31 -12.34
N GLN A 22 -29.52 15.23 -13.67
CA GLN A 22 -30.05 14.04 -14.36
C GLN A 22 -29.21 13.63 -15.58
N ALA A 23 -27.92 13.97 -15.60
CA ALA A 23 -27.00 13.62 -16.68
C ALA A 23 -25.68 12.97 -16.20
N GLN A 24 -25.63 12.43 -14.98
CA GLN A 24 -24.47 11.66 -14.49
C GLN A 24 -24.80 10.22 -14.09
N ASP A 25 -26.04 9.75 -14.27
CA ASP A 25 -26.41 8.34 -14.01
C ASP A 25 -25.86 7.37 -15.08
N GLY A 26 -25.44 7.87 -16.24
CA GLY A 26 -25.01 7.03 -17.36
C GLY A 26 -23.54 6.61 -17.38
N LEU A 27 -22.70 7.13 -16.47
CA LEU A 27 -21.25 6.85 -16.43
C LEU A 27 -20.81 6.04 -15.21
N GLN A 28 -21.76 5.46 -14.47
CA GLN A 28 -21.41 4.56 -13.37
C GLN A 28 -21.04 3.18 -13.94
N PRO A 29 -19.88 2.61 -13.55
CA PRO A 29 -19.48 1.30 -14.03
C PRO A 29 -20.53 0.25 -13.62
N LYS A 30 -20.95 -0.58 -14.58
CA LYS A 30 -21.96 -1.64 -14.39
C LYS A 30 -21.57 -2.65 -13.31
N TYR A 31 -20.29 -2.72 -12.96
CA TYR A 31 -19.75 -3.54 -11.88
C TYR A 31 -19.03 -2.65 -10.86
N SER A 32 -19.22 -2.93 -9.57
CA SER A 32 -18.37 -2.35 -8.53
C SER A 32 -16.95 -2.88 -8.74
N ILE A 33 -16.04 -1.99 -9.15
CA ILE A 33 -14.61 -2.31 -9.14
C ILE A 33 -14.18 -2.26 -7.69
N SER A 34 -13.66 -3.39 -7.18
CA SER A 34 -13.02 -3.41 -5.87
C SER A 34 -11.96 -2.31 -5.83
N PRO A 35 -11.91 -1.45 -4.79
CA PRO A 35 -10.87 -0.43 -4.68
C PRO A 35 -9.45 -1.04 -4.72
N TYR A 36 -9.32 -2.33 -4.41
CA TYR A 36 -8.07 -3.09 -4.50
C TYR A 36 -7.68 -3.54 -5.92
N ILE A 37 -8.59 -3.54 -6.90
CA ILE A 37 -8.27 -3.79 -8.33
C ILE A 37 -7.83 -2.49 -9.02
N ALA A 38 -8.27 -1.33 -8.53
CA ALA A 38 -7.96 -0.03 -9.12
C ALA A 38 -6.71 0.64 -8.54
N LYS A 39 -6.22 0.19 -7.37
CA LYS A 39 -5.06 0.78 -6.69
C LYS A 39 -3.81 -0.04 -7.01
N LEU A 40 -2.82 0.57 -7.66
CA LEU A 40 -1.47 0.02 -7.75
C LEU A 40 -0.85 -0.05 -6.35
N PRO A 41 -0.12 -1.12 -6.00
CA PRO A 41 0.60 -1.19 -4.74
C PRO A 41 1.51 0.02 -4.49
N GLU A 42 1.51 0.51 -3.26
CA GLU A 42 2.38 1.57 -2.77
C GLU A 42 3.33 1.02 -1.71
N GLN A 43 4.44 1.70 -1.43
CA GLN A 43 5.37 1.30 -0.37
C GLN A 43 4.69 1.16 1.00
N SER A 44 3.69 2.01 1.26
CA SER A 44 2.89 1.99 2.49
C SER A 44 2.12 0.68 2.68
N ASP A 45 1.78 -0.04 1.60
CA ASP A 45 1.04 -1.29 1.69
C ASP A 45 1.87 -2.43 2.30
N PHE A 46 3.21 -2.31 2.28
CA PHE A 46 4.16 -3.23 2.89
C PHE A 46 4.37 -3.01 4.39
N PHE A 47 4.00 -1.85 4.94
CA PHE A 47 4.28 -1.54 6.33
C PHE A 47 3.42 -2.36 7.28
N GLY A 48 4.01 -2.74 8.41
CA GLY A 48 3.41 -3.56 9.46
C GLY A 48 4.15 -4.87 9.70
N THR A 49 3.47 -5.78 10.40
CA THR A 49 4.01 -7.08 10.80
C THR A 49 3.43 -8.21 9.96
N TRP A 50 4.32 -9.07 9.46
CA TRP A 50 4.00 -10.11 8.50
C TRP A 50 4.55 -11.47 8.94
N LEU A 51 3.70 -12.49 8.89
CA LEU A 51 4.03 -13.87 9.22
C LEU A 51 4.22 -14.69 7.96
N ARG A 52 5.33 -15.43 7.86
CA ARG A 52 5.55 -16.35 6.74
C ARG A 52 4.61 -17.54 6.89
N SER A 53 3.94 -17.92 5.81
CA SER A 53 2.84 -18.89 5.87
C SER A 53 3.22 -20.34 6.20
N ASP A 54 4.50 -20.66 6.15
CA ASP A 54 5.05 -22.01 6.34
C ASP A 54 5.73 -22.19 7.71
N GLY A 55 5.64 -21.22 8.62
CA GLY A 55 6.27 -21.34 9.94
C GLY A 55 6.03 -20.16 10.88
N THR A 56 6.88 -20.05 11.89
CA THR A 56 6.82 -18.98 12.90
C THR A 56 7.70 -17.77 12.55
N TYR A 57 8.12 -17.68 11.29
CA TYR A 57 8.98 -16.60 10.82
C TYR A 57 8.20 -15.30 10.70
N LYS A 58 8.81 -14.20 11.13
CA LYS A 58 8.18 -12.88 11.12
C LYS A 58 9.10 -11.85 10.48
N VAL A 59 8.50 -10.91 9.75
CA VAL A 59 9.16 -9.69 9.31
C VAL A 59 8.33 -8.47 9.73
N GLU A 60 9.01 -7.50 10.33
CA GLU A 60 8.46 -6.17 10.62
C GLU A 60 9.03 -5.18 9.61
N ILE A 61 8.16 -4.38 8.99
CA ILE A 61 8.52 -3.46 7.92
C ILE A 61 8.00 -2.07 8.28
N GLU A 62 8.89 -1.09 8.32
CA GLU A 62 8.60 0.29 8.70
C GLU A 62 9.20 1.27 7.69
N ALA A 63 8.61 2.46 7.58
CA ALA A 63 9.24 3.57 6.89
C ALA A 63 10.56 3.93 7.61
N GLY A 64 11.62 4.16 6.83
CA GLY A 64 12.87 4.66 7.36
C GLY A 64 12.82 6.14 7.70
N LYS A 65 13.94 6.66 8.24
CA LYS A 65 14.03 8.06 8.69
C LYS A 65 13.97 9.06 7.54
N GLU A 66 14.45 8.65 6.36
CA GLU A 66 14.45 9.46 5.15
C GLU A 66 13.29 9.01 4.25
N ALA A 67 12.66 9.95 3.55
CA ALA A 67 11.55 9.64 2.66
C ALA A 67 11.98 8.62 1.58
N GLY A 68 11.16 7.59 1.38
CA GLY A 68 11.44 6.51 0.42
C GLY A 68 12.40 5.42 0.93
N THR A 69 12.92 5.54 2.16
CA THR A 69 13.71 4.48 2.80
C THR A 69 12.84 3.53 3.60
N VAL A 70 13.33 2.32 3.85
CA VAL A 70 12.61 1.25 4.54
C VAL A 70 13.52 0.56 5.54
N VAL A 71 12.95 0.14 6.67
CA VAL A 71 13.60 -0.69 7.67
C VAL A 71 12.85 -2.01 7.75
N ALA A 72 13.55 -3.11 7.48
CA ALA A 72 13.05 -4.46 7.72
C ALA A 72 13.75 -5.08 8.93
N ARG A 73 13.00 -5.78 9.80
CA ARG A 73 13.53 -6.61 10.89
C ARG A 73 12.97 -8.02 10.75
N TYR A 74 13.84 -9.03 10.77
CA TYR A 74 13.45 -10.42 10.53
C TYR A 74 13.71 -11.29 11.76
N PHE A 75 12.83 -12.26 12.02
CA PHE A 75 12.86 -13.09 13.23
C PHE A 75 12.72 -14.59 12.92
N ASN A 76 13.55 -15.42 13.57
CA ASN A 76 13.47 -16.88 13.52
C ASN A 76 14.10 -17.59 14.74
N PRO A 77 13.33 -17.86 15.82
CA PRO A 77 12.37 -16.93 16.41
C PRO A 77 13.05 -15.68 16.97
N ASP A 78 14.36 -15.74 17.22
CA ASP A 78 15.18 -14.60 17.64
C ASP A 78 15.47 -13.66 16.46
N PRO A 79 15.83 -12.39 16.72
CA PRO A 79 16.19 -11.44 15.67
C PRO A 79 17.38 -11.93 14.85
N ILE A 80 17.28 -11.85 13.52
CA ILE A 80 18.37 -12.09 12.58
C ILE A 80 18.80 -10.75 12.00
N ASN A 81 20.11 -10.49 11.96
CA ASN A 81 20.63 -9.24 11.42
C ASN A 81 20.26 -9.06 9.93
N VAL A 82 19.58 -7.95 9.65
CA VAL A 82 19.25 -7.49 8.30
C VAL A 82 20.34 -6.50 7.87
N GLU A 83 21.16 -6.89 6.89
CA GLU A 83 22.26 -6.07 6.37
C GLU A 83 21.74 -4.90 5.55
N THR A 84 20.75 -5.14 4.70
CA THR A 84 20.15 -4.12 3.83
C THR A 84 18.65 -4.35 3.73
N SER A 85 17.90 -3.25 3.57
CA SER A 85 16.49 -3.25 3.16
C SER A 85 16.23 -2.06 2.25
N ILE A 86 15.72 -2.31 1.05
CA ILE A 86 15.47 -1.29 0.03
C ILE A 86 14.15 -1.55 -0.69
N PHE A 87 13.50 -0.48 -1.14
CA PHE A 87 12.52 -0.59 -2.21
C PHE A 87 13.19 -0.35 -3.56
N ASP A 88 12.90 -1.22 -4.51
CA ASP A 88 13.07 -0.95 -5.93
C ASP A 88 11.70 -1.01 -6.65
N GLU A 89 11.70 -0.84 -7.97
CA GLU A 89 10.49 -0.92 -8.78
C GLU A 89 10.61 -2.06 -9.78
N VAL A 90 9.55 -2.87 -9.89
CA VAL A 90 9.36 -3.86 -10.94
C VAL A 90 7.97 -3.66 -11.52
N GLU A 91 7.88 -3.53 -12.85
CA GLU A 91 6.60 -3.33 -13.55
C GLU A 91 5.78 -2.17 -12.95
N GLU A 92 6.44 -1.04 -12.67
CA GLU A 92 5.85 0.16 -12.06
C GLU A 92 5.27 -0.05 -10.65
N GLN A 93 5.63 -1.14 -9.98
CA GLN A 93 5.19 -1.47 -8.63
C GLN A 93 6.38 -1.56 -7.67
N PRO A 94 6.24 -1.10 -6.41
CA PRO A 94 7.26 -1.27 -5.40
C PRO A 94 7.54 -2.75 -5.14
N ARG A 95 8.81 -3.10 -5.04
CA ARG A 95 9.27 -4.40 -4.57
C ARG A 95 10.27 -4.18 -3.44
N LEU A 96 10.03 -4.86 -2.32
CA LEU A 96 10.92 -4.84 -1.17
C LEU A 96 11.99 -5.92 -1.34
N GLU A 97 13.25 -5.52 -1.29
CA GLU A 97 14.39 -6.43 -1.13
C GLU A 97 15.05 -6.21 0.23
N PHE A 98 15.32 -7.30 0.95
CA PHE A 98 16.16 -7.25 2.15
C PHE A 98 17.07 -8.47 2.27
N VAL A 99 18.27 -8.25 2.80
CA VAL A 99 19.34 -9.26 2.91
C VAL A 99 19.62 -9.57 4.37
N LEU A 100 19.63 -10.85 4.70
CA LEU A 100 19.98 -11.37 6.01
C LEU A 100 21.48 -11.74 6.05
N ARG A 101 22.22 -11.18 7.01
CA ARG A 101 23.62 -11.50 7.25
C ARG A 101 23.87 -11.75 8.74
N ASP A 102 23.89 -13.02 9.12
CA ASP A 102 24.07 -13.49 10.50
C ASP A 102 24.57 -14.95 10.54
N GLU A 103 24.73 -15.53 11.72
CA GLU A 103 25.03 -16.96 11.90
C GLU A 103 23.94 -17.82 11.23
N GLY A 104 24.34 -18.68 10.29
CA GLY A 104 23.40 -19.47 9.47
C GLY A 104 22.76 -18.71 8.29
N TYR A 105 23.05 -17.41 8.15
CA TYR A 105 22.53 -16.54 7.09
C TYR A 105 23.69 -15.82 6.38
N PRO A 106 24.36 -16.43 5.39
CA PRO A 106 25.55 -15.85 4.75
C PRO A 106 25.26 -14.71 3.74
N GLY A 107 24.04 -14.15 3.73
CA GLY A 107 23.55 -13.27 2.68
C GLY A 107 22.29 -13.82 1.98
N SER A 108 21.35 -14.37 2.74
CA SER A 108 20.08 -14.82 2.16
C SER A 108 19.18 -13.61 1.89
N ALA A 109 18.47 -13.58 0.76
CA ALA A 109 17.71 -12.41 0.34
C ALA A 109 16.24 -12.72 0.13
N TYR A 110 15.38 -11.82 0.56
CA TYR A 110 13.97 -11.80 0.21
C TYR A 110 13.71 -10.74 -0.86
N ARG A 111 12.86 -11.08 -1.84
CA ARG A 111 12.33 -10.13 -2.83
C ARG A 111 10.83 -10.27 -2.88
N LEU A 112 10.11 -9.26 -2.41
CA LEU A 112 8.68 -9.32 -2.13
C LEU A 112 7.93 -8.22 -2.87
N ILE A 113 6.80 -8.56 -3.47
CA ILE A 113 5.79 -7.64 -3.97
C ILE A 113 4.55 -7.71 -3.09
N TYR A 114 3.75 -6.64 -3.07
CA TYR A 114 2.45 -6.66 -2.42
C TYR A 114 1.39 -7.11 -3.42
N PHE A 115 0.75 -8.25 -3.15
CA PHE A 115 -0.33 -8.78 -3.98
C PHE A 115 -1.69 -8.32 -3.44
N ALA A 116 -2.21 -7.23 -4.02
CA ALA A 116 -3.35 -6.48 -3.50
C ALA A 116 -4.64 -7.31 -3.38
N GLU A 117 -4.90 -8.22 -4.32
CA GLU A 117 -6.10 -9.07 -4.35
C GLU A 117 -6.22 -9.96 -3.12
N ARG A 118 -5.08 -10.35 -2.53
CA ARG A 118 -5.03 -11.20 -1.34
C ARG A 118 -4.47 -10.50 -0.11
N ARG A 119 -3.96 -9.28 -0.26
CA ARG A 119 -3.33 -8.49 0.80
C ARG A 119 -2.17 -9.24 1.46
N VAL A 120 -1.36 -9.91 0.64
CA VAL A 120 -0.18 -10.69 1.06
C VAL A 120 1.09 -10.10 0.47
N LEU A 121 2.23 -10.34 1.13
CA LEU A 121 3.52 -10.19 0.48
C LEU A 121 3.86 -11.51 -0.22
N LEU A 122 4.17 -11.45 -1.51
CA LEU A 122 4.51 -12.61 -2.33
C LEU A 122 5.89 -12.42 -2.93
N GLY A 123 6.69 -13.47 -3.00
CA GLY A 123 7.93 -13.40 -3.76
C GLY A 123 8.86 -14.57 -3.51
N THR A 124 10.15 -14.30 -3.43
CA THR A 124 11.18 -15.34 -3.31
C THR A 124 12.09 -15.16 -2.11
N TYR A 125 12.56 -16.29 -1.60
CA TYR A 125 13.66 -16.41 -0.65
C TYR A 125 14.83 -17.11 -1.35
N ALA A 126 15.92 -16.38 -1.55
CA ALA A 126 17.15 -16.86 -2.18
C ALA A 126 18.24 -17.09 -1.14
N ARG A 127 18.97 -18.20 -1.26
CA ARG A 127 20.18 -18.49 -0.49
C ARG A 127 21.37 -18.56 -1.44
N PRO A 128 22.60 -18.23 -1.01
CA PRO A 128 23.78 -18.28 -1.89
C PRO A 128 24.01 -19.63 -2.58
N ASP A 129 23.70 -20.73 -1.91
CA ASP A 129 24.00 -22.10 -2.37
C ASP A 129 22.75 -22.90 -2.77
N ALA A 130 21.62 -22.24 -3.06
CA ALA A 130 20.39 -22.93 -3.43
C ALA A 130 19.53 -22.12 -4.40
N GLU A 131 18.72 -22.82 -5.19
CA GLU A 131 17.69 -22.20 -6.02
C GLU A 131 16.69 -21.39 -5.16
N PRO A 132 16.24 -20.22 -5.63
CA PRO A 132 15.23 -19.45 -4.94
C PRO A 132 13.93 -20.24 -4.74
N SER A 133 13.39 -20.14 -3.53
CA SER A 133 12.09 -20.73 -3.17
C SER A 133 11.01 -19.67 -3.14
N GLN A 134 9.79 -20.02 -3.53
CA GLN A 134 8.65 -19.11 -3.40
C GLN A 134 8.19 -19.03 -1.94
N VAL A 135 7.83 -17.84 -1.50
CA VAL A 135 7.34 -17.56 -0.16
C VAL A 135 6.19 -16.57 -0.23
N PHE A 136 5.31 -16.62 0.76
CA PHE A 136 4.35 -15.56 1.00
C PHE A 136 4.19 -15.28 2.48
N PHE A 137 3.84 -14.03 2.79
CA PHE A 137 3.57 -13.57 4.13
C PHE A 137 2.17 -12.99 4.23
N VAL A 138 1.51 -13.28 5.34
CA VAL A 138 0.18 -12.77 5.71
C VAL A 138 0.34 -11.73 6.82
N ARG A 139 -0.55 -10.73 6.88
CA ARG A 139 -0.54 -9.77 8.00
C ARG A 139 -0.80 -10.51 9.30
N GLU A 140 -0.01 -10.20 10.33
CA GLU A 140 -0.17 -10.78 11.67
C GLU A 140 -1.56 -10.48 12.26
N GLU A 141 -2.07 -9.27 12.04
CA GLU A 141 -3.39 -8.83 12.52
C GLU A 141 -4.58 -9.57 11.87
N GLU A 142 -4.35 -10.31 10.78
CA GLU A 142 -5.38 -11.06 10.06
C GLU A 142 -5.40 -12.57 10.38
N GLN A 143 -4.58 -13.02 11.35
CA GLN A 143 -4.58 -14.39 11.87
C GLN A 143 -5.37 -14.48 13.18
#